data_AF-A0A1C2DS05-F1
#
_entry.id   AF-A0A1C2DS05-F1
#
_cell.length_a   1.000
_cell.length_b   1.000
_cell.length_c   1.000
_cell.angle_alpha   90.00
_cell.angle_beta   90.00
_cell.angle_gamma   90.00
#
_symmetry.space_group_name_H-M   'P 1'
#
loop_
_entity.id
_entity.type
_entity.pdbx_description
1 polymer ?
#
loop_
_entity_poly.entity_id
_entity_poly.type
_entity_poly.pdbx_seq_one_letter_code
_entity_poly.pdbx_strand_id
1 'polypeptide(L)'
;MSAHSRLAVWPMLKKLFNWNDEQARDYMGTLELPLSLPKAAILGFVSSEPARFRAAGVEPKVLLLADHGFDDYAYLLAVGKATLDTRRSALRAFVKATFEGCRRYLGSNYLKAHELIGKENQDLTAPMMDEARLQLLNNRILGSADQKDLARMLPERWKKMMEAARTTGAYGELAHWQDHVDFNLAD
;
A
#
# COMPACT_ATOMS: atom_id res chain seq x y z
N MET A 1 -13.15 -8.40 3.34
CA MET A 1 -12.59 -7.09 3.70
C MET A 1 -12.09 -7.15 5.14
N SER A 2 -10.95 -6.54 5.43
CA SER A 2 -10.48 -6.38 6.81
C SER A 2 -11.20 -5.23 7.52
N ALA A 3 -11.04 -5.11 8.85
CA ALA A 3 -11.58 -3.99 9.62
C ALA A 3 -11.10 -2.63 9.07
N HIS A 4 -9.81 -2.52 8.72
CA HIS A 4 -9.27 -1.31 8.10
C HIS A 4 -9.96 -1.01 6.76
N SER A 5 -10.11 -2.00 5.88
CA SER A 5 -10.77 -1.79 4.58
C SER A 5 -12.22 -1.35 4.70
N ARG A 6 -12.94 -1.82 5.75
CA ARG A 6 -14.32 -1.39 6.03
C ARG A 6 -14.42 0.07 6.43
N LEU A 7 -13.40 0.62 7.07
CA LEU A 7 -13.34 2.04 7.46
C LEU A 7 -12.80 2.94 6.35
N ALA A 8 -11.79 2.45 5.62
CA ALA A 8 -11.03 3.23 4.65
C ALA A 8 -11.65 3.22 3.24
N VAL A 9 -11.95 2.02 2.73
CA VAL A 9 -12.24 1.82 1.31
C VAL A 9 -13.73 1.62 1.07
N TRP A 10 -14.41 0.93 1.97
CA TRP A 10 -15.82 0.59 1.79
C TRP A 10 -16.76 1.81 1.64
N PRO A 11 -16.66 2.88 2.45
CA PRO A 11 -17.52 4.05 2.29
C PRO A 11 -17.37 4.70 0.91
N MET A 12 -16.13 4.74 0.40
CA MET A 12 -15.84 5.22 -0.94
C MET A 12 -16.48 4.31 -2.01
N LEU A 13 -16.34 2.99 -1.91
CA LEU A 13 -16.92 2.07 -2.90
C LEU A 13 -18.45 2.20 -2.98
N LYS A 14 -19.12 2.36 -1.82
CA LYS A 14 -20.56 2.65 -1.77
C LYS A 14 -20.89 3.96 -2.48
N LYS A 15 -20.10 5.02 -2.24
CA LYS A 15 -20.35 6.35 -2.82
C LYS A 15 -20.06 6.42 -4.33
N LEU A 16 -18.98 5.77 -4.80
CA LEU A 16 -18.53 5.86 -6.20
C LEU A 16 -19.24 4.86 -7.11
N PHE A 17 -19.61 3.69 -6.60
CA PHE A 17 -20.12 2.58 -7.42
C PHE A 17 -21.51 2.07 -6.99
N ASN A 18 -22.16 2.75 -6.04
CA ASN A 18 -23.48 2.36 -5.52
C ASN A 18 -23.53 0.92 -4.97
N TRP A 19 -22.41 0.48 -4.39
CA TRP A 19 -22.35 -0.81 -3.69
C TRP A 19 -23.09 -0.74 -2.35
N ASN A 20 -23.54 -1.89 -1.85
CA ASN A 20 -24.29 -2.02 -0.60
C ASN A 20 -23.68 -3.09 0.32
N ASP A 21 -24.00 -2.98 1.62
CA ASP A 21 -23.37 -3.78 2.67
C ASP A 21 -23.59 -5.30 2.51
N GLU A 22 -24.61 -5.75 1.78
CA GLU A 22 -24.87 -7.17 1.52
C GLU A 22 -23.82 -7.81 0.59
N GLN A 23 -23.16 -6.98 -0.23
CA GLN A 23 -22.09 -7.41 -1.13
C GLN A 23 -20.75 -7.59 -0.39
N ALA A 24 -20.59 -7.02 0.80
CA ALA A 24 -19.37 -7.12 1.57
C ALA A 24 -19.23 -8.52 2.21
N ARG A 25 -18.08 -9.15 1.98
CA ARG A 25 -17.69 -10.41 2.62
C ARG A 25 -16.39 -10.21 3.40
N ASP A 26 -16.20 -10.94 4.50
CA ASP A 26 -14.90 -11.02 5.16
C ASP A 26 -13.88 -11.70 4.26
N TYR A 27 -12.63 -11.23 4.30
CA TYR A 27 -11.55 -11.82 3.53
C TYR A 27 -10.53 -12.38 4.51
N MET A 28 -10.34 -13.69 4.48
CA MET A 28 -9.46 -14.42 5.40
C MET A 28 -8.04 -14.60 4.83
N GLY A 29 -7.70 -13.94 3.72
CA GLY A 29 -6.38 -14.05 3.08
C GLY A 29 -6.18 -15.28 2.19
N THR A 30 -7.21 -16.11 2.03
CA THR A 30 -7.20 -17.31 1.17
C THR A 30 -7.91 -17.05 -0.17
N LEU A 31 -7.46 -17.73 -1.22
CA LEU A 31 -8.02 -17.55 -2.57
C LEU A 31 -9.28 -18.38 -2.84
N GLU A 32 -9.59 -19.37 -1.99
CA GLU A 32 -10.68 -20.33 -2.20
C GLU A 32 -12.03 -19.66 -2.49
N LEU A 33 -12.45 -18.74 -1.60
CA LEU A 33 -13.72 -18.04 -1.76
C LEU A 33 -13.73 -17.12 -2.99
N PRO A 34 -12.73 -16.23 -3.21
CA PRO A 34 -12.65 -15.44 -4.44
C PRO A 34 -12.66 -16.27 -5.73
N LEU A 35 -11.95 -17.39 -5.78
CA LEU A 35 -11.87 -18.25 -6.97
C LEU A 35 -13.20 -18.98 -7.24
N SER A 36 -13.97 -19.28 -6.19
CA SER A 36 -15.31 -19.87 -6.35
C SER A 36 -16.38 -18.90 -6.85
N LEU A 37 -16.09 -17.59 -6.88
CA LEU A 37 -17.05 -16.53 -7.19
C LEU A 37 -16.55 -15.72 -8.41
N PRO A 38 -17.08 -15.97 -9.63
CA PRO A 38 -16.56 -15.36 -10.87
C PRO A 38 -16.58 -13.82 -10.94
N LYS A 39 -17.37 -13.18 -10.08
CA LYS A 39 -17.52 -11.71 -10.00
C LYS A 39 -17.05 -11.15 -8.66
N ALA A 40 -16.31 -11.91 -7.87
CA ALA A 40 -15.73 -11.40 -6.63
C ALA A 40 -14.65 -10.37 -6.95
N ALA A 41 -14.70 -9.24 -6.24
CA ALA A 41 -13.59 -8.32 -6.13
C ALA A 41 -12.94 -8.51 -4.76
N ILE A 42 -11.62 -8.54 -4.74
CA ILE A 42 -10.85 -8.50 -3.49
C ILE A 42 -10.08 -7.20 -3.40
N LEU A 43 -9.87 -6.74 -2.18
CA LEU A 43 -8.90 -5.69 -1.90
C LEU A 43 -7.59 -6.36 -1.48
N GLY A 44 -6.49 -5.95 -2.10
CA GLY A 44 -5.15 -6.41 -1.77
C GLY A 44 -4.09 -5.61 -2.49
N PHE A 45 -2.84 -6.07 -2.42
CA PHE A 45 -1.72 -5.38 -3.03
C PHE A 45 -1.53 -5.81 -4.48
N VAL A 46 -1.43 -4.84 -5.39
CA VAL A 46 -1.14 -5.09 -6.81
C VAL A 46 0.20 -5.80 -7.02
N SER A 47 1.13 -5.68 -6.07
CA SER A 47 2.42 -6.36 -6.08
C SER A 47 2.36 -7.83 -5.64
N SER A 48 1.25 -8.33 -5.10
CA SER A 48 1.14 -9.73 -4.62
C SER A 48 -0.04 -10.48 -5.21
N GLU A 49 -1.25 -9.90 -5.12
CA GLU A 49 -2.48 -10.63 -5.44
C GLU A 49 -2.55 -11.06 -6.90
N PRO A 50 -2.22 -10.21 -7.90
CA PRO A 50 -2.30 -10.62 -9.30
C PRO A 50 -1.48 -11.87 -9.62
N ALA A 51 -0.26 -11.96 -9.08
CA ALA A 51 0.62 -13.12 -9.24
C ALA A 51 0.02 -14.38 -8.60
N ARG A 52 -0.58 -14.25 -7.41
CA ARG A 52 -1.23 -15.36 -6.70
C ARG A 52 -2.44 -15.92 -7.47
N PHE A 53 -3.25 -15.07 -8.09
CA PHE A 53 -4.38 -15.52 -8.93
C PHE A 53 -3.90 -16.19 -10.22
N ARG A 54 -2.88 -15.64 -10.88
CA ARG A 54 -2.28 -16.27 -12.07
C ARG A 54 -1.69 -17.64 -11.77
N ALA A 55 -1.01 -17.78 -10.63
CA ALA A 55 -0.51 -19.08 -10.16
C ALA A 55 -1.65 -20.10 -9.91
N ALA A 56 -2.86 -19.63 -9.59
CA ALA A 56 -4.06 -20.45 -9.46
C ALA A 56 -4.84 -20.62 -10.78
N GLY A 57 -4.27 -20.19 -11.93
CA GLY A 57 -4.86 -20.36 -13.25
C GLY A 57 -5.95 -19.35 -13.62
N VAL A 58 -6.06 -18.24 -12.87
CA VAL A 58 -7.03 -17.17 -13.13
C VAL A 58 -6.31 -15.87 -13.47
N GLU A 59 -6.68 -15.23 -14.57
CA GLU A 59 -6.19 -13.89 -14.91
C GLU A 59 -7.10 -12.83 -14.27
N PRO A 60 -6.64 -12.09 -13.24
CA PRO A 60 -7.47 -11.11 -12.56
C PRO A 60 -7.49 -9.78 -13.31
N LYS A 61 -8.63 -9.09 -13.25
CA LYS A 61 -8.68 -7.65 -13.59
C LYS A 61 -8.17 -6.85 -12.40
N VAL A 62 -7.20 -5.97 -12.65
CA VAL A 62 -6.66 -5.06 -11.64
C VAL A 62 -7.32 -3.69 -11.77
N LEU A 63 -7.84 -3.17 -10.66
CA LEU A 63 -8.38 -1.82 -10.55
C LEU A 63 -7.65 -1.12 -9.40
N LEU A 64 -6.93 -0.04 -9.69
CA LEU A 64 -6.23 0.72 -8.67
C LEU A 64 -7.21 1.69 -8.00
N LEU A 65 -7.20 1.72 -6.67
CA LEU A 65 -8.00 2.70 -5.92
C LEU A 65 -7.54 4.15 -6.20
N ALA A 66 -6.24 4.33 -6.49
CA ALA A 66 -5.65 5.63 -6.82
C ALA A 66 -6.27 6.26 -8.09
N ASP A 67 -6.67 5.44 -9.06
CA ASP A 67 -7.36 5.92 -10.28
C ASP A 67 -8.75 6.50 -9.99
N HIS A 68 -9.27 6.24 -8.78
CA HIS A 68 -10.57 6.70 -8.30
C HIS A 68 -10.45 7.71 -7.14
N GLY A 69 -9.28 8.34 -6.99
CA GLY A 69 -9.05 9.41 -6.01
C GLY A 69 -8.68 8.94 -4.61
N PHE A 70 -8.49 7.64 -4.41
CA PHE A 70 -8.00 7.08 -3.15
C PHE A 70 -6.50 6.83 -3.24
N ASP A 71 -5.76 7.89 -2.95
CA ASP A 71 -4.30 7.93 -3.04
C ASP A 71 -3.67 7.87 -1.63
N ASP A 72 -4.12 6.89 -0.84
CA ASP A 72 -3.69 6.72 0.55
C ASP A 72 -2.29 6.09 0.66
N TYR A 73 -1.72 6.15 1.86
CA TYR A 73 -0.46 5.47 2.17
C TYR A 73 -0.72 4.06 2.69
N ALA A 74 -0.36 3.05 1.88
CA ALA A 74 -0.49 1.65 2.24
C ALA A 74 0.40 1.22 3.42
N TYR A 75 1.57 1.84 3.57
CA TYR A 75 2.52 1.58 4.64
C TYR A 75 3.04 2.90 5.21
N LEU A 76 3.13 2.94 6.54
CA LEU A 76 3.62 4.07 7.31
C LEU A 76 4.53 3.58 8.42
N LEU A 77 5.60 4.32 8.71
CA LEU A 77 6.36 4.16 9.94
C LEU A 77 5.64 4.93 11.05
N ALA A 78 4.94 4.22 11.93
CA ALA A 78 4.34 4.81 13.13
C ALA A 78 5.30 4.69 14.32
N VAL A 79 5.52 5.80 15.02
CA VAL A 79 6.36 5.84 16.22
C VAL A 79 5.65 6.61 17.34
N GLY A 80 5.85 6.19 18.58
CA GLY A 80 5.36 6.94 19.73
C GLY A 80 6.07 8.29 19.85
N LYS A 81 5.34 9.32 20.31
CA LYS A 81 5.89 10.68 20.46
C LYS A 81 7.17 10.73 21.30
N ALA A 82 7.20 10.05 22.44
CA ALA A 82 8.39 9.99 23.28
C ALA A 82 9.60 9.36 22.56
N THR A 83 9.37 8.34 21.72
CA THR A 83 10.43 7.73 20.90
C THR A 83 10.92 8.70 19.83
N LEU A 84 10.00 9.43 19.18
CA LEU A 84 10.37 10.46 18.20
C LEU A 84 11.25 11.54 18.85
N ASP A 85 10.85 12.02 20.03
CA ASP A 85 11.53 13.12 20.73
C ASP A 85 12.90 12.68 21.26
N THR A 86 13.03 11.45 21.77
CA THR A 86 14.28 10.96 22.40
C THR A 86 15.23 10.23 21.46
N ARG A 87 14.72 9.63 20.36
CA ARG A 87 15.51 8.80 19.43
C ARG A 87 15.49 9.32 18.00
N ARG A 88 15.23 10.62 17.80
CA ARG A 88 15.12 11.24 16.46
C ARG A 88 16.28 10.89 15.53
N SER A 89 17.53 10.96 16.01
CA SER A 89 18.71 10.65 15.19
C SER A 89 18.72 9.21 14.68
N ALA A 90 18.39 8.24 15.54
CA ALA A 90 18.30 6.83 15.15
C ALA A 90 17.15 6.58 14.15
N LEU A 91 16.02 7.26 14.34
CA LEU A 91 14.89 7.19 13.40
C LEU A 91 15.24 7.77 12.02
N ARG A 92 15.95 8.91 11.97
CA ARG A 92 16.46 9.47 10.70
C ARG A 92 17.39 8.48 9.99
N ALA A 93 18.32 7.87 10.74
CA ALA A 93 19.22 6.87 10.19
C ALA A 93 18.47 5.65 9.64
N PHE A 94 17.45 5.17 10.36
CA PHE A 94 16.58 4.09 9.92
C PHE A 94 15.85 4.45 8.61
N VAL A 95 15.15 5.59 8.57
CA VAL A 95 14.41 6.04 7.39
C VAL A 95 15.32 6.20 6.18
N LYS A 96 16.51 6.79 6.36
CA LYS A 96 17.51 6.91 5.29
C LYS A 96 17.98 5.56 4.76
N ALA A 97 18.20 4.59 5.65
CA ALA A 97 18.56 3.23 5.25
C ALA A 97 17.41 2.52 4.51
N THR A 98 16.16 2.71 4.94
CA THR A 98 14.97 2.21 4.25
C THR A 98 14.88 2.77 2.83
N PHE A 99 15.08 4.09 2.66
CA PHE A 99 15.03 4.73 1.34
C PHE A 99 16.11 4.20 0.41
N GLU A 100 17.33 4.01 0.91
CA GLU A 100 18.40 3.39 0.15
C GLU A 100 18.08 1.94 -0.25
N GLY A 101 17.45 1.17 0.64
CA GLY A 101 16.93 -0.16 0.34
C GLY A 101 15.89 -0.15 -0.79
N CYS A 102 14.89 0.72 -0.69
CA CYS A 102 13.88 0.90 -1.74
C CYS A 102 14.50 1.30 -3.08
N ARG A 103 15.45 2.25 -3.06
CA ARG A 103 16.15 2.74 -4.25
C ARG A 103 16.90 1.62 -4.96
N ARG A 104 17.63 0.80 -4.20
CA ARG A 104 18.36 -0.36 -4.73
C ARG A 104 17.41 -1.40 -5.30
N TYR A 105 16.29 -1.65 -4.61
CA TYR A 105 15.31 -2.65 -5.02
C TYR A 105 14.57 -2.27 -6.32
N LEU A 106 14.23 -0.99 -6.48
CA LEU A 106 13.62 -0.50 -7.71
C LEU A 106 14.61 -0.36 -8.86
N GLY A 107 15.89 -0.16 -8.54
CA GLY A 107 16.98 -0.03 -9.51
C GLY A 107 17.40 -1.35 -10.16
N SER A 108 18.57 -1.33 -10.79
CA SER A 108 19.16 -2.49 -11.49
C SER A 108 19.76 -3.55 -10.56
N ASN A 109 19.96 -3.24 -9.28
CA ASN A 109 20.62 -4.13 -8.31
C ASN A 109 19.62 -4.86 -7.40
N TYR A 110 18.52 -5.34 -7.96
CA TYR A 110 17.41 -5.92 -7.20
C TYR A 110 17.58 -7.42 -6.91
N LEU A 111 18.41 -8.14 -7.68
CA LEU A 111 18.60 -9.60 -7.52
C LEU A 111 19.08 -9.99 -6.12
N LYS A 112 19.98 -9.20 -5.52
CA LYS A 112 20.44 -9.43 -4.15
C LYS A 112 19.31 -9.26 -3.12
N ALA A 113 18.34 -8.38 -3.40
CA ALA A 113 17.16 -8.26 -2.55
C ALA A 113 16.23 -9.48 -2.72
N HIS A 114 16.09 -10.03 -3.93
CA HIS A 114 15.34 -11.29 -4.14
C HIS A 114 15.94 -12.45 -3.36
N GLU A 115 17.27 -12.57 -3.33
CA GLU A 115 17.95 -13.58 -2.51
C GLU A 115 17.67 -13.40 -1.01
N LEU A 116 17.67 -12.17 -0.51
CA LEU A 116 17.39 -11.89 0.91
C LEU A 116 15.92 -12.14 1.25
N ILE A 117 14.99 -11.68 0.41
CA ILE A 117 13.54 -11.86 0.60
C ILE A 117 13.19 -13.35 0.53
N GLY A 118 13.72 -14.08 -0.44
CA GLY A 118 13.44 -15.51 -0.61
C GLY A 118 13.99 -16.39 0.53
N LYS A 119 15.04 -15.93 1.24
CA LYS A 119 15.52 -16.60 2.47
C LYS A 119 14.53 -16.48 3.61
N GLU A 120 13.89 -15.31 3.74
CA GLU A 120 12.92 -15.03 4.81
C GLU A 120 11.51 -15.54 4.48
N ASN A 121 11.18 -15.64 3.18
CA ASN A 121 9.89 -16.13 2.72
C ASN A 121 10.05 -17.01 1.47
N GLN A 122 10.11 -18.33 1.71
CA GLN A 122 10.34 -19.34 0.66
C GLN A 122 9.16 -19.46 -0.32
N ASP A 123 7.97 -18.95 0.02
CA ASP A 123 6.82 -18.94 -0.88
C ASP A 123 6.95 -17.89 -2.00
N LEU A 124 7.86 -16.91 -1.84
CA LEU A 124 8.12 -15.87 -2.83
C LEU A 124 9.18 -16.34 -3.84
N THR A 125 8.70 -16.92 -4.93
CA THR A 125 9.58 -17.32 -6.05
C THR A 125 10.15 -16.11 -6.79
N ALA A 126 11.30 -16.29 -7.47
CA ALA A 126 11.91 -15.22 -8.26
C ALA A 126 10.94 -14.62 -9.32
N PRO A 127 10.18 -15.41 -10.10
CA PRO A 127 9.19 -14.85 -11.03
C PRO A 127 8.10 -14.00 -10.35
N MET A 128 7.61 -14.43 -9.18
CA MET A 128 6.62 -13.66 -8.41
C MET A 128 7.19 -12.32 -7.95
N MET A 129 8.46 -12.30 -7.50
CA MET A 129 9.13 -11.07 -7.09
C MET A 129 9.45 -10.14 -8.27
N ASP A 130 9.86 -10.69 -9.42
CA ASP A 130 10.08 -9.92 -10.65
C ASP A 130 8.78 -9.20 -11.07
N GLU A 131 7.68 -9.94 -11.08
CA GLU A 131 6.35 -9.41 -11.36
C GLU A 131 5.93 -8.35 -10.35
N ALA A 132 6.07 -8.63 -9.04
CA ALA A 132 5.78 -7.68 -7.97
C ALA A 132 6.54 -6.36 -8.18
N ARG A 133 7.83 -6.45 -8.50
CA ARG A 133 8.70 -5.30 -8.74
C ARG A 133 8.26 -4.49 -9.97
N LEU A 134 7.85 -5.16 -11.06
CA LEU A 134 7.28 -4.48 -12.22
C LEU A 134 6.00 -3.72 -11.86
N GLN A 135 5.13 -4.29 -11.03
CA GLN A 135 3.92 -3.61 -10.56
C GLN A 135 4.26 -2.38 -9.70
N LEU A 136 5.29 -2.45 -8.84
CA LEU A 136 5.73 -1.28 -8.07
C LEU A 136 6.21 -0.14 -8.99
N LEU A 137 6.95 -0.46 -10.05
CA LEU A 137 7.47 0.53 -11.01
C LEU A 137 6.38 1.11 -11.91
N ASN A 138 5.58 0.25 -12.54
CA ASN A 138 4.57 0.67 -13.51
C ASN A 138 3.49 1.55 -12.88
N ASN A 139 3.15 1.27 -11.62
CA ASN A 139 2.12 1.99 -10.88
C ASN A 139 2.68 3.06 -9.94
N ARG A 140 4.00 3.33 -9.96
CA ARG A 140 4.66 4.38 -9.17
C ARG A 140 4.35 4.28 -7.66
N ILE A 141 4.27 3.06 -7.14
CA ILE A 141 3.77 2.77 -5.78
C ILE A 141 4.65 3.39 -4.70
N LEU A 142 5.97 3.39 -4.90
CA LEU A 142 6.93 3.92 -3.93
C LEU A 142 7.33 5.38 -4.22
N GLY A 143 6.86 6.00 -5.30
CA GLY A 143 7.24 7.35 -5.66
C GLY A 143 7.22 7.61 -7.17
N SER A 144 7.49 8.85 -7.54
CA SER A 144 7.65 9.37 -8.88
C SER A 144 8.73 8.63 -9.68
N ALA A 145 8.64 8.76 -11.00
CA ALA A 145 9.63 8.18 -11.90
C ALA A 145 11.06 8.72 -11.69
N ASP A 146 11.19 9.97 -11.25
CA ASP A 146 12.48 10.58 -10.92
C ASP A 146 12.95 10.29 -9.47
N GLN A 147 12.15 9.52 -8.72
CA GLN A 147 12.44 9.05 -7.36
C GLN A 147 12.73 10.16 -6.34
N LYS A 148 12.35 11.42 -6.62
CA LYS A 148 12.57 12.54 -5.70
C LYS A 148 11.73 12.44 -4.43
N ASP A 149 10.59 11.76 -4.52
CA ASP A 149 9.65 11.52 -3.42
C ASP A 149 9.68 10.05 -2.94
N LEU A 150 10.74 9.30 -3.26
CA LEU A 150 10.84 7.88 -2.96
C LEU A 150 10.56 7.58 -1.48
N ALA A 151 9.53 6.76 -1.24
CA ALA A 151 9.03 6.35 0.07
C ALA A 151 8.72 7.51 1.02
N ARG A 152 8.44 8.71 0.48
CA ARG A 152 8.12 9.91 1.26
C ARG A 152 6.62 10.09 1.44
N MET A 153 6.26 10.58 2.61
CA MET A 153 4.97 11.24 2.82
C MET A 153 5.04 12.66 2.24
N LEU A 154 4.02 13.05 1.49
CA LEU A 154 3.93 14.36 0.83
C LEU A 154 2.79 15.16 1.47
N PRO A 155 3.02 16.40 1.93
CA PRO A 155 1.99 17.22 2.54
C PRO A 155 0.73 17.35 1.67
N GLU A 156 0.89 17.56 0.36
CA GLU A 156 -0.23 17.70 -0.58
C GLU A 156 -1.01 16.39 -0.78
N ARG A 157 -0.34 15.23 -0.75
CA ARG A 157 -1.01 13.93 -0.82
C ARG A 157 -1.80 13.64 0.45
N TRP A 158 -1.24 13.96 1.63
CA TRP A 158 -1.97 13.88 2.89
C TRP A 158 -3.20 14.78 2.93
N LYS A 159 -3.10 16.03 2.46
CA LYS A 159 -4.28 16.92 2.34
C LYS A 159 -5.36 16.34 1.44
N LYS A 160 -4.99 15.82 0.26
CA LYS A 160 -5.93 15.18 -0.67
C LYS A 160 -6.59 13.94 -0.06
N MET A 161 -5.82 13.10 0.63
CA MET A 161 -6.32 11.94 1.35
C MET A 161 -7.37 12.33 2.40
N MET A 162 -7.10 13.37 3.19
CA MET A 162 -8.02 13.85 4.22
C MET A 162 -9.30 14.45 3.62
N GLU A 163 -9.20 15.15 2.49
CA GLU A 163 -10.38 15.67 1.79
C GLU A 163 -11.22 14.55 1.14
N ALA A 164 -10.56 13.54 0.57
CA ALA A 164 -11.23 12.34 0.04
C ALA A 164 -11.93 11.56 1.15
N ALA A 165 -11.28 11.42 2.31
CA ALA A 165 -11.85 10.81 3.51
C ALA A 165 -13.13 11.54 3.96
N ARG A 166 -13.05 12.87 4.10
CA ARG A 166 -14.19 13.75 4.44
C ARG A 166 -15.33 13.61 3.43
N THR A 167 -15.00 13.56 2.13
CA THR A 167 -15.98 13.46 1.06
C THR A 167 -16.66 12.09 1.06
N THR A 168 -15.93 11.01 1.30
CA THR A 168 -16.44 9.64 1.20
C THR A 168 -17.01 9.11 2.51
N GLY A 169 -16.75 9.79 3.63
CA GLY A 169 -17.03 9.30 4.98
C GLY A 169 -16.02 8.23 5.44
N ALA A 170 -14.91 8.06 4.72
CA ALA A 170 -13.83 7.18 5.17
C ALA A 170 -13.13 7.77 6.40
N TYR A 171 -12.68 6.90 7.30
CA TYR A 171 -11.98 7.23 8.56
C TYR A 171 -12.74 8.08 9.58
N GLY A 172 -13.91 8.62 9.26
CA GLY A 172 -14.60 9.61 10.10
C GLY A 172 -13.94 10.99 10.03
N GLU A 173 -14.28 11.88 10.96
CA GLU A 173 -13.69 13.22 11.03
C GLU A 173 -12.30 13.16 11.68
N LEU A 174 -11.26 13.48 10.91
CA LEU A 174 -9.86 13.51 11.37
C LEU A 174 -9.39 14.97 11.53
N ALA A 175 -9.72 15.58 12.66
CA ALA A 175 -9.21 16.89 13.04
C ALA A 175 -7.72 16.81 13.45
N HIS A 176 -6.97 17.89 13.23
CA HIS A 176 -5.58 18.05 13.70
C HIS A 176 -4.59 16.97 13.25
N TRP A 177 -4.84 16.30 12.12
CA TRP A 177 -3.97 15.22 11.63
C TRP A 177 -2.52 15.69 11.40
N GLN A 178 -2.31 16.97 11.11
CA GLN A 178 -0.98 17.56 10.91
C GLN A 178 -0.09 17.44 12.15
N ASP A 179 -0.67 17.42 13.35
CA ASP A 179 0.07 17.28 14.61
C ASP A 179 0.61 15.86 14.82
N HIS A 180 0.21 14.92 13.97
CA HIS A 180 0.53 13.50 14.04
C HIS A 180 1.41 13.02 12.87
N VAL A 181 1.87 13.93 12.00
CA VAL A 181 2.70 13.59 10.83
C VAL A 181 4.00 14.39 10.84
N ASP A 182 5.14 13.68 10.75
CA ASP A 182 6.45 14.30 10.58
C ASP A 182 6.95 14.08 9.14
N PHE A 183 6.94 15.14 8.34
CA PHE A 183 7.40 15.12 6.94
C PHE A 183 8.93 15.22 6.80
N ASN A 184 9.64 15.59 7.88
CA ASN A 184 11.03 16.02 7.83
C ASN A 184 11.99 14.98 8.43
N LEU A 185 11.49 13.77 8.73
CA LEU A 185 12.31 12.70 9.31
C LEU A 185 13.33 12.13 8.30
N ALA A 186 13.15 12.41 7.00
CA ALA A 186 13.99 11.91 5.92
C ALA A 186 14.88 12.97 5.24
N ASP A 187 14.76 14.23 5.66
CA ASP A 187 15.63 15.32 5.19
C ASP A 187 16.99 15.29 5.92
#